data_AF-A0A954ZQA9-F1
#
_entry.id   AF-A0A954ZQA9-F1
#
_cell.length_a   1.000
_cell.length_b   1.000
_cell.length_c   1.000
_cell.angle_alpha   90.00
_cell.angle_beta   90.00
_cell.angle_gamma   90.00
#
_symmetry.space_group_name_H-M   'P 1'
#
loop_
_entity.id
_entity.type
_entity.pdbx_description
1 polymer ?
#
loop_
_entity_poly.entity_id
_entity_poly.type
_entity_poly.pdbx_seq_one_letter_code
_entity_poly.pdbx_strand_id
1 'polypeptide(L)'
;MSQGRIRDVDFGYDQARHLLLRAGFGGTPDQIRVLSDWGAEKAVDYILNDEDVPDPDRPLPDRFDRDIIRPATDDERRMYANARSRRDEDALAQLRLRQQQAERNDRRQMREIQKWWLARMISSPRPFQEKMTLFWHGHFATSFRTIENSYHMFMQNQLFRTHAAGNFGELLFAIIRDPAMLAYLDNNDSRKDQPNENLARELMELFSLGLGNYTERDIKEGARALTGYSFRDDSFEFNANNHDTGRKSILGVTDTLDGDGFVKAILSQRASSVYICRKFYAFFATEIDVTARERDLPKEAASMISGMERAMRRANFEVKPALRELFLSEHFYSGAVVREQIKSPVDLIVGTVRSMNTPVRDLSVLLDALDLMGQNIFFPPSVKGWDGGRTWINTSTLFVRQNILAYLLTGKMPKGYDALAASESYDPMPLLSQLDKAVPGADRDPVAVTKYLLRFALGTSSGSPEETLRAFMAQHQNVVNSETVTGLLLLISAMPEYQLC
;
A
#
# COMPACT_ATOMS: atom_id res chain seq x y z
N MET A 1 10.73 -16.72 24.36
CA MET A 1 9.92 -17.90 24.01
C MET A 1 9.37 -17.60 22.62
N SER A 2 9.60 -18.45 21.61
CA SER A 2 8.94 -18.21 20.31
C SER A 2 7.44 -18.24 20.54
N GLN A 3 6.71 -17.29 19.98
CA GLN A 3 5.25 -17.35 20.01
C GLN A 3 4.83 -18.63 19.28
N GLY A 4 3.82 -19.31 19.82
CA GLY A 4 3.33 -20.56 19.24
C GLY A 4 2.85 -20.34 17.81
N ARG A 5 2.89 -21.40 17.00
CA ARG A 5 2.12 -21.42 15.75
C ARG A 5 0.65 -21.67 16.08
N ILE A 6 -0.25 -20.97 15.41
CA ILE A 6 -1.67 -21.24 15.53
C ILE A 6 -1.95 -22.67 15.10
N ARG A 7 -2.71 -23.41 15.91
CA ARG A 7 -3.13 -24.78 15.58
C ARG A 7 -4.33 -24.69 14.65
N ASP A 8 -4.47 -25.64 13.73
CA ASP A 8 -5.64 -25.66 12.82
C ASP A 8 -6.98 -25.69 13.57
N VAL A 9 -7.03 -26.32 14.75
CA VAL A 9 -8.23 -26.34 15.61
C VAL A 9 -8.62 -24.96 16.16
N ASP A 10 -7.69 -24.02 16.21
CA ASP A 10 -7.91 -22.64 16.67
C ASP A 10 -8.06 -21.66 15.49
N PHE A 11 -7.86 -22.12 14.25
CA PHE A 11 -8.01 -21.31 13.04
C PHE A 11 -9.44 -21.42 12.50
N GLY A 12 -10.34 -20.58 13.01
CA GLY A 12 -11.73 -20.54 12.59
C GLY A 12 -12.07 -19.35 11.68
N TYR A 13 -13.37 -19.12 11.52
CA TYR A 13 -13.92 -18.03 10.71
C TYR A 13 -13.33 -16.66 11.05
N ASP A 14 -13.16 -16.35 12.34
CA ASP A 14 -12.70 -15.03 12.77
C ASP A 14 -11.20 -14.83 12.47
N GLN A 15 -10.39 -15.89 12.57
CA GLN A 15 -8.98 -15.90 12.19
C GLN A 15 -8.81 -15.76 10.67
N ALA A 16 -9.56 -16.53 9.88
CA ALA A 16 -9.56 -16.41 8.42
C ALA A 16 -9.99 -15.00 7.95
N ARG A 17 -11.01 -14.44 8.60
CA ARG A 17 -11.46 -13.06 8.36
C ARG A 17 -10.36 -12.06 8.67
N HIS A 18 -9.72 -12.16 9.84
CA HIS A 18 -8.63 -11.26 10.22
C HIS A 18 -7.46 -11.38 9.22
N LEU A 19 -7.05 -12.59 8.86
CA LEU A 19 -6.00 -12.83 7.86
C LEU A 19 -6.30 -12.14 6.53
N LEU A 20 -7.52 -12.28 5.99
CA LEU A 20 -7.92 -11.61 4.74
C LEU A 20 -7.90 -10.08 4.85
N LEU A 21 -8.34 -9.52 5.98
CA LEU A 21 -8.33 -8.07 6.23
C LEU A 21 -6.91 -7.50 6.27
N ARG A 22 -5.97 -8.24 6.86
CA ARG A 22 -4.60 -7.77 7.06
C ARG A 22 -3.70 -8.04 5.86
N ALA A 23 -3.70 -9.27 5.35
CA ALA A 23 -2.84 -9.67 4.23
C ALA A 23 -3.36 -9.18 2.87
N GLY A 24 -4.66 -8.92 2.73
CA GLY A 24 -5.24 -8.32 1.53
C GLY A 24 -6.00 -7.05 1.87
N PHE A 25 -7.21 -6.96 1.34
CA PHE A 25 -8.17 -5.90 1.62
C PHE A 25 -9.51 -6.53 2.03
N GLY A 26 -9.46 -7.53 2.91
CA GLY A 26 -10.66 -8.29 3.30
C GLY A 26 -11.14 -9.28 2.25
N GLY A 27 -12.29 -9.89 2.52
CA GLY A 27 -12.89 -10.90 1.65
C GLY A 27 -14.36 -11.14 1.98
N THR A 28 -15.05 -11.75 1.02
CA THR A 28 -16.48 -12.07 1.13
C THR A 28 -16.71 -13.18 2.17
N PRO A 29 -17.95 -13.34 2.67
CA PRO A 29 -18.26 -14.45 3.56
C PRO A 29 -17.88 -15.84 3.02
N ASP A 30 -18.00 -16.06 1.71
CA ASP A 30 -17.60 -17.30 1.06
C ASP A 30 -16.08 -17.51 1.12
N GLN A 31 -15.29 -16.47 0.83
CA GLN A 31 -13.82 -16.55 0.90
C GLN A 31 -13.35 -16.83 2.33
N ILE A 32 -13.95 -16.17 3.33
CA ILE A 32 -13.62 -16.41 4.75
C ILE A 32 -13.88 -17.88 5.11
N ARG A 33 -15.03 -18.43 4.70
CA ARG A 33 -15.37 -19.84 4.96
C ARG A 33 -14.37 -20.78 4.30
N VAL A 34 -14.06 -20.58 3.02
CA VAL A 34 -13.11 -21.43 2.27
C VAL A 34 -11.75 -21.47 2.96
N LEU A 35 -11.22 -20.32 3.40
CA LEU A 35 -9.94 -20.28 4.10
C LEU A 35 -10.03 -20.94 5.48
N SER A 36 -11.11 -20.72 6.23
CA SER A 36 -11.34 -21.39 7.51
C SER A 36 -11.37 -22.91 7.35
N ASP A 37 -12.00 -23.44 6.30
CA ASP A 37 -12.11 -24.88 6.04
C ASP A 37 -10.77 -25.51 5.61
N TRP A 38 -9.86 -24.70 5.06
CA TRP A 38 -8.52 -25.15 4.66
C TRP A 38 -7.53 -25.27 5.83
N GLY A 39 -7.79 -24.62 6.96
CA GLY A 39 -6.83 -24.51 8.07
C GLY A 39 -5.75 -23.45 7.82
N ALA A 40 -4.94 -23.19 8.85
CA ALA A 40 -4.06 -22.03 8.89
C ALA A 40 -2.96 -22.10 7.83
N GLU A 41 -2.25 -23.23 7.74
CA GLU A 41 -1.09 -23.36 6.85
C GLU A 41 -1.49 -23.20 5.38
N LYS A 42 -2.52 -23.92 4.93
CA LYS A 42 -2.99 -23.85 3.55
C LYS A 42 -3.59 -22.47 3.21
N ALA A 43 -4.29 -21.83 4.14
CA ALA A 43 -4.81 -20.48 3.94
C ALA A 43 -3.69 -19.44 3.77
N VAL A 44 -2.66 -19.49 4.63
CA VAL A 44 -1.51 -18.59 4.54
C VAL A 44 -0.70 -18.85 3.28
N ASP A 45 -0.43 -20.11 2.94
CA ASP A 45 0.33 -20.46 1.74
C ASP A 45 -0.41 -20.06 0.45
N TYR A 46 -1.75 -20.16 0.42
CA TYR A 46 -2.55 -19.65 -0.70
C TYR A 46 -2.43 -18.12 -0.88
N ILE A 47 -2.43 -17.36 0.21
CA ILE A 47 -2.32 -15.90 0.16
C ILE A 47 -0.91 -15.47 -0.26
N LEU A 48 0.13 -16.14 0.25
CA LEU A 48 1.52 -15.77 -0.02
C LEU A 48 2.00 -16.21 -1.40
N ASN A 49 1.38 -17.21 -2.02
CA ASN A 49 1.71 -17.71 -3.36
C ASN A 49 0.69 -17.23 -4.40
N ASP A 50 0.43 -15.92 -4.40
CA ASP A 50 -0.56 -15.32 -5.29
C ASP A 50 -0.11 -15.26 -6.75
N GLU A 51 1.17 -15.51 -7.06
CA GLU A 51 1.66 -15.68 -8.42
C GLU A 51 1.02 -16.86 -9.15
N ASP A 52 0.53 -17.87 -8.42
CA ASP A 52 -0.14 -19.06 -8.95
C ASP A 52 -1.60 -18.76 -9.35
N VAL A 53 -2.19 -17.68 -8.85
CA VAL A 53 -3.57 -17.27 -9.16
C VAL A 53 -3.58 -16.51 -10.48
N PRO A 54 -4.30 -16.90 -11.54
CA PRO A 54 -4.30 -16.14 -12.80
C PRO A 54 -4.72 -14.67 -12.64
N ASP A 55 -3.97 -13.73 -13.24
CA ASP A 55 -4.34 -12.31 -13.33
C ASP A 55 -4.70 -11.96 -14.79
N PRO A 56 -5.98 -12.06 -15.19
CA PRO A 56 -6.41 -11.78 -16.56
C PRO A 56 -6.23 -10.30 -16.93
N ASP A 57 -6.24 -9.40 -15.94
CA ASP A 57 -6.13 -7.96 -16.13
C ASP A 57 -4.71 -7.45 -15.86
N ARG A 58 -3.71 -8.34 -16.01
CA ARG A 58 -2.30 -8.03 -15.77
C ARG A 58 -1.91 -6.74 -16.51
N PRO A 59 -1.24 -5.79 -15.83
CA PRO A 59 -0.94 -4.51 -16.46
C PRO A 59 0.09 -4.67 -17.57
N LEU A 60 -0.17 -4.03 -18.70
CA LEU A 60 0.74 -4.01 -19.84
C LEU A 60 1.73 -2.83 -19.74
N PRO A 61 3.00 -3.00 -20.15
CA PRO A 61 4.02 -1.93 -20.10
C PRO A 61 3.68 -0.67 -20.91
N ASP A 62 2.85 -0.80 -21.94
CA ASP A 62 2.43 0.25 -22.88
C ASP A 62 1.04 0.84 -22.55
N ARG A 63 0.49 0.51 -21.37
CA ARG A 63 -0.84 0.98 -20.95
C ARG A 63 -0.97 2.50 -20.90
N PHE A 64 0.13 3.17 -20.61
CA PHE A 64 0.20 4.62 -20.43
C PHE A 64 1.25 5.19 -21.38
N ASP A 65 0.90 6.30 -22.02
CA ASP A 65 1.76 7.08 -22.91
C ASP A 65 3.03 7.55 -22.18
N ARG A 66 4.19 7.10 -22.68
CA ARG A 66 5.51 7.48 -22.16
C ARG A 66 6.04 8.79 -22.74
N ASP A 67 5.45 9.26 -23.83
CA ASP A 67 5.99 10.37 -24.63
C ASP A 67 5.39 11.73 -24.25
N ILE A 68 4.51 11.79 -23.23
CA ILE A 68 3.94 13.05 -22.75
C ILE A 68 5.02 13.96 -22.17
N ILE A 69 5.82 13.44 -21.23
CA ILE A 69 6.97 14.14 -20.64
C ILE A 69 8.23 13.44 -21.13
N ARG A 70 8.81 13.97 -22.21
CA ARG A 70 10.06 13.46 -22.78
C ARG A 70 11.12 14.55 -22.89
N PRO A 71 12.41 14.18 -22.91
CA PRO A 71 13.45 15.13 -23.28
C PRO A 71 13.18 15.76 -24.65
N ALA A 72 13.50 17.05 -24.78
CA ALA A 72 13.42 17.74 -26.05
C ALA A 72 14.36 17.09 -27.07
N THR A 73 13.87 16.88 -28.30
CA THR A 73 14.68 16.39 -29.42
C THR A 73 15.76 17.41 -29.81
N ASP A 74 16.78 16.96 -30.52
CA ASP A 74 17.83 17.88 -31.01
C ASP A 74 17.26 19.00 -31.88
N ASP A 75 16.24 18.71 -32.69
CA ASP A 75 15.56 19.71 -33.51
C ASP A 75 14.77 20.71 -32.65
N GLU A 76 14.07 20.24 -31.62
CA GLU A 76 13.37 21.10 -30.66
C GLU A 76 14.34 22.00 -29.90
N ARG A 77 15.50 21.46 -29.48
CA ARG A 77 16.58 22.22 -28.81
C ARG A 77 17.17 23.28 -29.73
N ARG A 78 17.45 22.94 -30.99
CA ARG A 78 17.94 23.89 -32.02
C ARG A 78 16.91 24.97 -32.30
N MET A 79 15.64 24.61 -32.43
CA MET A 79 14.55 25.57 -32.63
C MET A 79 14.43 26.53 -31.44
N TYR A 80 14.50 26.02 -30.20
CA TYR A 80 14.50 26.85 -28.99
C TYR A 80 15.70 27.80 -28.94
N ALA A 81 16.91 27.30 -29.22
CA ALA A 81 18.12 28.11 -29.25
C ALA A 81 18.05 29.22 -30.31
N ASN A 82 17.54 28.90 -31.50
CA ASN A 82 17.34 29.86 -32.59
C ASN A 82 16.29 30.93 -32.24
N ALA A 83 15.14 30.52 -31.68
CA ALA A 83 14.10 31.46 -31.23
C ALA A 83 14.62 32.41 -30.15
N ARG A 84 15.37 31.90 -29.17
CA ARG A 84 16.01 32.71 -28.13
C ARG A 84 17.04 33.67 -28.70
N SER A 85 17.88 33.22 -29.63
CA SER A 85 18.88 34.08 -30.28
C SER A 85 18.25 35.20 -31.11
N ARG A 86 17.09 34.95 -31.73
CA ARG A 86 16.37 35.93 -32.55
C ARG A 86 15.40 36.82 -31.77
N ARG A 87 15.24 36.58 -30.45
CA ARG A 87 14.20 37.20 -29.61
C ARG A 87 12.81 37.07 -30.23
N ASP A 88 12.55 35.91 -30.82
CA ASP A 88 11.26 35.57 -31.43
C ASP A 88 10.27 35.21 -30.32
N GLU A 89 9.52 36.21 -29.86
CA GLU A 89 8.58 36.07 -28.75
C GLU A 89 7.46 35.08 -29.07
N ASP A 90 7.00 35.04 -30.31
CA ASP A 90 5.92 34.16 -30.76
C ASP A 90 6.37 32.69 -30.76
N ALA A 91 7.57 32.40 -31.28
CA ALA A 91 8.12 31.04 -31.24
C ALA A 91 8.36 30.56 -29.81
N LEU A 92 8.85 31.43 -28.92
CA LEU A 92 9.02 31.12 -27.50
C LEU A 92 7.67 30.92 -26.79
N ALA A 93 6.65 31.70 -27.13
CA ALA A 93 5.30 31.53 -26.60
C ALA A 93 4.68 30.20 -27.03
N GLN A 94 4.83 29.79 -28.29
CA GLN A 94 4.35 28.49 -28.78
C GLN A 94 5.04 27.32 -28.07
N LEU A 95 6.35 27.41 -27.83
CA LEU A 95 7.10 26.38 -27.10
C LEU A 95 6.62 26.26 -25.65
N ARG A 96 6.38 27.39 -24.97
CA ARG A 96 5.80 27.40 -23.61
C ARG A 96 4.40 26.79 -23.58
N LEU A 97 3.55 27.08 -24.57
CA LEU A 97 2.21 26.50 -24.65
C LEU A 97 2.24 24.99 -24.83
N ARG A 98 3.17 24.46 -25.65
CA ARG A 98 3.36 23.00 -25.78
C ARG A 98 3.78 22.36 -24.47
N GLN A 99 4.73 22.96 -23.75
CA GLN A 99 5.14 22.48 -22.41
C GLN A 99 3.97 22.46 -21.43
N GLN A 100 3.20 23.55 -21.34
CA GLN A 100 2.01 23.61 -20.49
C GLN A 100 0.95 22.57 -20.88
N GLN A 101 0.80 22.28 -22.18
CA GLN A 101 -0.12 21.25 -22.65
C GLN A 101 0.36 19.85 -22.25
N ALA A 102 1.66 19.57 -22.37
CA ALA A 102 2.26 18.32 -21.91
C ALA A 102 2.05 18.12 -20.40
N GLU A 103 2.36 19.12 -19.56
CA GLU A 103 2.12 19.08 -18.11
C GLU A 103 0.63 18.87 -17.75
N ARG A 104 -0.29 19.45 -18.53
CA ARG A 104 -1.73 19.23 -18.34
C ARG A 104 -2.14 17.80 -18.71
N ASN A 105 -1.58 17.26 -19.79
CA ASN A 105 -1.82 15.89 -20.20
C ASN A 105 -1.23 14.89 -19.21
N ASP A 106 -0.04 15.16 -18.69
CA ASP A 106 0.64 14.31 -17.71
C ASP A 106 -0.13 14.25 -16.38
N ARG A 107 -0.63 15.40 -15.89
CA ARG A 107 -1.54 15.44 -14.74
C ARG A 107 -2.83 14.64 -14.97
N ARG A 108 -3.38 14.70 -16.19
CA ARG A 108 -4.56 13.89 -16.56
C ARG A 108 -4.23 12.41 -16.55
N GLN A 109 -3.10 12.02 -17.13
CA GLN A 109 -2.62 10.65 -17.15
C GLN A 109 -2.35 10.12 -15.75
N MET A 110 -1.72 10.92 -14.87
CA MET A 110 -1.54 10.57 -13.47
C MET A 110 -2.89 10.27 -12.80
N ARG A 111 -3.93 11.06 -13.05
CA ARG A 111 -5.27 10.77 -12.52
C ARG A 111 -5.83 9.44 -13.05
N GLU A 112 -5.59 9.11 -14.31
CA GLU A 112 -6.00 7.82 -14.88
C GLU A 112 -5.20 6.63 -14.31
N ILE A 113 -3.91 6.82 -14.03
CA ILE A 113 -3.07 5.83 -13.32
C ILE A 113 -3.59 5.62 -11.89
N GLN A 114 -3.97 6.68 -11.17
CA GLN A 114 -4.59 6.53 -9.84
C GLN A 114 -5.88 5.72 -9.89
N LYS A 115 -6.78 6.02 -10.83
CA LYS A 115 -8.04 5.28 -11.01
C LYS A 115 -7.77 3.82 -11.35
N TRP A 116 -6.84 3.57 -12.26
CA TRP A 116 -6.44 2.24 -12.66
C TRP A 116 -5.93 1.42 -11.47
N TRP A 117 -5.03 1.97 -10.66
CA TRP A 117 -4.48 1.23 -9.53
C TRP A 117 -5.54 1.01 -8.44
N LEU A 118 -6.40 1.99 -8.16
CA LEU A 118 -7.53 1.82 -7.25
C LEU A 118 -8.49 0.72 -7.73
N ALA A 119 -8.84 0.71 -9.02
CA ALA A 119 -9.65 -0.33 -9.61
C ALA A 119 -9.01 -1.72 -9.44
N ARG A 120 -7.69 -1.84 -9.65
CA ARG A 120 -6.96 -3.10 -9.42
C ARG A 120 -6.98 -3.54 -7.97
N MET A 121 -6.75 -2.64 -7.01
CA MET A 121 -6.86 -2.97 -5.59
C MET A 121 -8.26 -3.51 -5.25
N ILE A 122 -9.31 -3.00 -5.91
CA ILE A 122 -10.69 -3.44 -5.74
C ILE A 122 -10.94 -4.81 -6.41
N SER A 123 -10.60 -4.99 -7.68
CA SER A 123 -11.07 -6.14 -8.48
C SER A 123 -10.07 -7.28 -8.65
N SER A 124 -8.78 -7.06 -8.37
CA SER A 124 -7.74 -8.06 -8.63
C SER A 124 -8.01 -9.37 -7.87
N PRO A 125 -7.80 -10.54 -8.52
CA PRO A 125 -7.79 -11.83 -7.83
C PRO A 125 -6.54 -12.04 -6.96
N ARG A 126 -5.53 -11.16 -7.08
CA ARG A 126 -4.28 -11.14 -6.30
C ARG A 126 -4.25 -9.94 -5.32
N PRO A 127 -5.07 -9.92 -4.26
CA PRO A 127 -5.12 -8.79 -3.34
C PRO A 127 -3.82 -8.64 -2.53
N PHE A 128 -3.11 -9.73 -2.25
CA PHE A 128 -1.84 -9.70 -1.52
C PHE A 128 -0.76 -8.93 -2.30
N GLN A 129 -0.60 -9.19 -3.60
CA GLN A 129 0.29 -8.43 -4.48
C GLN A 129 0.00 -6.92 -4.44
N GLU A 130 -1.26 -6.51 -4.56
CA GLU A 130 -1.60 -5.08 -4.55
C GLU A 130 -1.42 -4.46 -3.15
N LYS A 131 -1.68 -5.23 -2.09
CA LYS A 131 -1.43 -4.82 -0.69
C LYS A 131 0.06 -4.62 -0.42
N MET A 132 0.91 -5.52 -0.91
CA MET A 132 2.36 -5.39 -0.87
C MET A 132 2.88 -4.27 -1.76
N THR A 133 2.28 -4.06 -2.94
CA THR A 133 2.60 -2.92 -3.81
C THR A 133 2.34 -1.60 -3.09
N LEU A 134 1.22 -1.49 -2.36
CA LEU A 134 0.91 -0.32 -1.54
C LEU A 134 1.92 -0.14 -0.40
N PHE A 135 2.31 -1.23 0.27
CA PHE A 135 3.36 -1.20 1.29
C PHE A 135 4.68 -0.66 0.71
N TRP A 136 5.15 -1.20 -0.41
CA TRP A 136 6.40 -0.78 -1.04
C TRP A 136 6.35 0.67 -1.52
N HIS A 137 5.22 1.08 -2.10
CA HIS A 137 5.00 2.46 -2.53
C HIS A 137 4.99 3.46 -1.35
N GLY A 138 4.56 3.02 -0.16
CA GLY A 138 4.69 3.79 1.07
C GLY A 138 6.08 3.74 1.70
N HIS A 139 6.82 2.64 1.54
CA HIS A 139 8.16 2.45 2.11
C HIS A 139 9.26 3.14 1.30
N PHE A 140 9.24 2.99 -0.03
CA PHE A 140 10.12 3.66 -0.98
C PHE A 140 9.41 4.88 -1.58
N ALA A 141 8.97 5.78 -0.71
CA ALA A 141 8.05 6.85 -1.07
C ALA A 141 8.66 7.79 -2.13
N THR A 142 7.96 7.90 -3.26
CA THR A 142 8.23 8.87 -4.33
C THR A 142 6.93 9.61 -4.66
N SER A 143 7.02 10.91 -4.89
CA SER A 143 5.84 11.76 -5.12
C SER A 143 5.81 12.32 -6.53
N PHE A 144 4.67 12.12 -7.21
CA PHE A 144 4.43 12.74 -8.53
C PHE A 144 4.58 14.26 -8.48
N ARG A 145 4.24 14.89 -7.34
CA ARG A 145 4.38 16.35 -7.14
C ARG A 145 5.81 16.85 -7.33
N THR A 146 6.80 16.00 -7.07
CA THR A 146 8.22 16.35 -7.19
C THR A 146 8.77 15.90 -8.53
N ILE A 147 8.42 14.70 -8.99
CA ILE A 147 9.03 14.16 -10.21
C ILE A 147 8.38 14.68 -11.50
N GLU A 148 7.11 15.08 -11.44
CA GLU A 148 6.32 15.63 -12.56
C GLU A 148 6.42 14.79 -13.86
N ASN A 149 6.44 13.46 -13.71
CA ASN A 149 6.43 12.49 -14.79
C ASN A 149 5.56 11.29 -14.39
N SER A 150 4.37 11.16 -14.99
CA SER A 150 3.41 10.15 -14.59
C SER A 150 3.79 8.75 -15.08
N TYR A 151 4.52 8.65 -16.20
CA TYR A 151 5.03 7.37 -16.71
C TYR A 151 6.08 6.77 -15.78
N HIS A 152 6.98 7.58 -15.23
CA HIS A 152 7.96 7.13 -14.23
C HIS A 152 7.29 6.62 -12.96
N MET A 153 6.24 7.31 -12.46
CA MET A 153 5.44 6.81 -11.34
C MET A 153 4.78 5.46 -11.64
N PHE A 154 4.23 5.29 -12.84
CA PHE A 154 3.63 4.02 -13.27
C PHE A 154 4.66 2.89 -13.33
N MET A 155 5.84 3.15 -13.90
CA MET A 155 6.92 2.17 -13.98
C MET A 155 7.43 1.76 -12.59
N GLN A 156 7.57 2.70 -11.67
CA GLN A 156 7.95 2.40 -10.29
C GLN A 156 6.87 1.57 -9.58
N ASN A 157 5.58 1.86 -9.79
CA ASN A 157 4.50 1.03 -9.28
C ASN A 157 4.54 -0.41 -9.83
N GLN A 158 4.89 -0.57 -11.11
CA GLN A 158 5.09 -1.88 -11.73
C GLN A 158 6.30 -2.63 -11.16
N LEU A 159 7.39 -1.91 -10.86
CA LEU A 159 8.56 -2.45 -10.16
C LEU A 159 8.17 -2.98 -8.77
N PHE A 160 7.43 -2.18 -7.98
CA PHE A 160 6.92 -2.62 -6.68
C PHE A 160 5.99 -3.83 -6.79
N ARG A 161 5.13 -3.88 -7.82
CA ARG A 161 4.24 -5.02 -8.07
C ARG A 161 4.99 -6.29 -8.45
N THR A 162 6.05 -6.15 -9.24
CA THR A 162 6.92 -7.27 -9.67
C THR A 162 7.66 -7.86 -8.46
N HIS A 163 8.15 -7.01 -7.57
CA HIS A 163 8.84 -7.43 -6.34
C HIS A 163 7.92 -7.59 -5.13
N ALA A 164 6.60 -7.53 -5.31
CA ALA A 164 5.62 -7.42 -4.22
C ALA A 164 5.85 -8.45 -3.11
N ALA A 165 5.93 -9.73 -3.47
CA ALA A 165 6.20 -10.85 -2.56
C ALA A 165 7.59 -11.47 -2.76
N GLY A 166 8.50 -10.79 -3.47
CA GLY A 166 9.80 -11.33 -3.87
C GLY A 166 10.90 -11.11 -2.82
N ASN A 167 12.10 -10.83 -3.30
CA ASN A 167 13.28 -10.62 -2.47
C ASN A 167 13.51 -9.13 -2.14
N PHE A 168 13.64 -8.78 -0.85
CA PHE A 168 13.89 -7.40 -0.43
C PHE A 168 15.25 -6.86 -0.90
N GLY A 169 16.28 -7.72 -0.95
CA GLY A 169 17.60 -7.34 -1.44
C GLY A 169 17.59 -7.00 -2.93
N GLU A 170 16.92 -7.82 -3.74
CA GLU A 170 16.74 -7.52 -5.18
C GLU A 170 15.98 -6.22 -5.40
N LEU A 171 14.96 -5.95 -4.59
CA LEU A 171 14.23 -4.69 -4.64
C LEU A 171 15.14 -3.49 -4.31
N LEU A 172 16.03 -3.59 -3.32
CA LEU A 172 17.00 -2.52 -3.04
C LEU A 172 17.95 -2.26 -4.23
N PHE A 173 18.42 -3.32 -4.92
CA PHE A 173 19.22 -3.15 -6.14
C PHE A 173 18.44 -2.50 -7.28
N ALA A 174 17.15 -2.81 -7.40
CA ALA A 174 16.28 -2.22 -8.39
C ALA A 174 16.02 -0.73 -8.09
N ILE A 175 15.85 -0.36 -6.82
CA ILE A 175 15.54 1.01 -6.41
C ILE A 175 16.68 1.99 -6.68
N ILE A 176 17.95 1.58 -6.54
CA ILE A 176 19.09 2.43 -6.91
C ILE A 176 19.23 2.67 -8.43
N ARG A 177 18.36 2.03 -9.23
CA ARG A 177 18.32 2.14 -10.69
C ARG A 177 16.98 2.66 -11.20
N ASP A 178 16.02 2.89 -10.31
CA ASP A 178 14.68 3.33 -10.68
C ASP A 178 14.70 4.84 -11.04
N PRO A 179 14.28 5.23 -12.27
CA PRO A 179 14.28 6.63 -12.69
C PRO A 179 13.51 7.57 -11.76
N ALA A 180 12.35 7.13 -11.25
CA ALA A 180 11.55 7.92 -10.33
C ALA A 180 12.30 8.20 -9.02
N MET A 181 12.91 7.18 -8.42
CA MET A 181 13.72 7.32 -7.20
C MET A 181 14.99 8.17 -7.43
N LEU A 182 15.70 7.93 -8.53
CA LEU A 182 16.91 8.67 -8.89
C LEU A 182 16.62 10.16 -9.08
N ALA A 183 15.50 10.50 -9.71
CA ALA A 183 15.03 11.88 -9.86
C ALA A 183 14.58 12.47 -8.52
N TYR A 184 13.78 11.73 -7.74
CA TYR A 184 13.19 12.23 -6.50
C TYR A 184 14.21 12.59 -5.42
N LEU A 185 15.35 11.90 -5.41
CA LEU A 185 16.46 12.14 -4.48
C LEU A 185 17.67 12.78 -5.16
N ASP A 186 17.47 13.41 -6.33
CA ASP A 186 18.46 14.20 -7.06
C ASP A 186 19.77 13.45 -7.35
N ASN A 187 19.73 12.12 -7.47
CA ASN A 187 20.93 11.32 -7.73
C ASN A 187 21.36 11.37 -9.20
N ASN A 188 20.45 11.71 -10.12
CA ASN A 188 20.76 11.96 -11.53
C ASN A 188 21.84 13.05 -11.73
N ASP A 189 21.98 13.95 -10.76
CA ASP A 189 22.97 15.02 -10.71
C ASP A 189 24.21 14.69 -9.85
N SER A 190 24.29 13.47 -9.28
CA SER A 190 25.42 13.02 -8.47
C SER A 190 26.66 12.74 -9.34
N ARG A 191 27.74 13.51 -9.12
CA ARG A 191 29.01 13.42 -9.86
C ARG A 191 30.16 13.17 -8.87
N LYS A 192 31.27 12.58 -9.33
CA LYS A 192 32.45 12.27 -8.50
C LYS A 192 33.05 13.47 -7.75
N ASP A 193 32.93 14.66 -8.32
CA ASP A 193 33.38 15.94 -7.75
C ASP A 193 32.33 16.61 -6.85
N GLN A 194 31.06 16.24 -7.01
CA GLN A 194 29.95 16.70 -6.19
C GLN A 194 28.96 15.56 -5.91
N PRO A 195 29.30 14.61 -5.01
CA PRO A 195 28.39 13.51 -4.67
C PRO A 195 27.13 14.03 -3.96
N ASN A 196 25.96 13.57 -4.38
CA ASN A 196 24.69 13.85 -3.69
C ASN A 196 24.43 12.83 -2.59
N GLU A 197 24.25 13.29 -1.34
CA GLU A 197 24.07 12.42 -0.18
C GLU A 197 22.64 11.89 0.00
N ASN A 198 21.63 12.48 -0.66
CA ASN A 198 20.22 12.20 -0.39
C ASN A 198 19.90 10.71 -0.57
N LEU A 199 20.12 10.12 -1.75
CA LEU A 199 19.80 8.72 -1.99
C LEU A 199 20.55 7.77 -1.02
N ALA A 200 21.84 8.03 -0.74
CA ALA A 200 22.62 7.24 0.21
C ALA A 200 22.05 7.30 1.64
N ARG A 201 21.69 8.51 2.08
CA ARG A 201 21.09 8.76 3.39
C ARG A 201 19.76 8.05 3.53
N GLU A 202 18.86 8.20 2.57
CA GLU A 202 17.52 7.60 2.66
C GLU A 202 17.55 6.08 2.55
N LEU A 203 18.46 5.53 1.71
CA LEU A 203 18.70 4.08 1.66
C LEU A 203 19.08 3.53 3.03
N MET A 204 20.03 4.16 3.74
CA MET A 204 20.42 3.72 5.07
C MET A 204 19.34 4.01 6.12
N GLU A 205 18.82 5.24 6.16
CA GLU A 205 17.98 5.74 7.25
C GLU A 205 16.54 5.24 7.18
N LEU A 206 15.88 5.40 6.03
CA LEU A 206 14.45 5.19 5.89
C LEU A 206 14.09 3.89 5.20
N PHE A 207 14.98 3.35 4.37
CA PHE A 207 14.64 2.21 3.53
C PHE A 207 15.22 0.89 4.00
N SER A 208 16.34 0.89 4.74
CA SER A 208 17.01 -0.36 5.09
C SER A 208 17.51 -0.49 6.52
N LEU A 209 18.25 0.44 7.11
CA LEU A 209 18.91 0.20 8.41
C LEU A 209 18.20 0.85 9.59
N GLY A 210 17.51 1.98 9.38
CA GLY A 210 16.99 2.79 10.47
C GLY A 210 18.05 3.65 11.14
N LEU A 211 17.59 4.70 11.81
CA LEU A 211 18.44 5.64 12.57
C LEU A 211 19.37 4.93 13.56
N GLY A 212 20.62 5.39 13.61
CA GLY A 212 21.64 4.92 14.57
C GLY A 212 22.43 3.69 14.15
N ASN A 213 22.22 3.16 12.94
CA ASN A 213 22.93 1.99 12.41
C ASN A 213 23.99 2.32 11.33
N TYR A 214 24.32 3.59 11.16
CA TYR A 214 25.32 4.12 10.23
C TYR A 214 25.90 5.43 10.78
N THR A 215 27.02 5.87 10.22
CA THR A 215 27.65 7.16 10.54
C THR A 215 27.46 8.16 9.41
N GLU A 216 27.72 9.44 9.69
CA GLU A 216 27.76 10.47 8.63
C GLU A 216 28.82 10.16 7.57
N ARG A 217 29.93 9.51 7.97
CA ARG A 217 30.95 9.05 7.04
C ARG A 217 30.40 7.97 6.10
N ASP A 218 29.61 7.03 6.60
CA ASP A 218 29.00 6.01 5.76
C ASP A 218 28.08 6.65 4.70
N ILE A 219 27.32 7.70 5.05
CA ILE A 219 26.50 8.45 4.10
C ILE A 219 27.35 9.06 2.99
N LYS A 220 28.43 9.78 3.36
CA LYS A 220 29.35 10.41 2.40
C LYS A 220 29.99 9.38 1.47
N GLU A 221 30.41 8.24 2.02
CA GLU A 221 31.03 7.17 1.25
C GLU A 221 30.01 6.43 0.36
N GLY A 222 28.78 6.25 0.83
CA GLY A 222 27.65 5.75 0.03
C GLY A 222 27.29 6.69 -1.11
N ALA A 223 27.28 8.01 -0.87
CA ALA A 223 27.06 9.03 -1.89
C ALA A 223 28.11 8.92 -3.01
N ARG A 224 29.39 8.77 -2.63
CA ARG A 224 30.49 8.52 -3.57
C ARG A 224 30.25 7.24 -4.37
N ALA A 225 29.75 6.17 -3.76
CA ALA A 225 29.44 4.90 -4.42
C ALA A 225 28.28 5.02 -5.43
N LEU A 226 27.35 5.96 -5.23
CA LEU A 226 26.21 6.21 -6.11
C LEU A 226 26.46 7.28 -7.19
N THR A 227 27.65 7.89 -7.23
CA THR A 227 28.00 8.85 -8.29
C THR A 227 27.95 8.20 -9.67
N GLY A 228 27.45 8.93 -10.66
CA GLY A 228 27.29 8.42 -12.03
C GLY A 228 26.08 7.52 -12.25
N TYR A 229 25.33 7.11 -11.21
CA TYR A 229 24.05 6.44 -11.36
C TYR A 229 22.98 7.49 -11.73
N SER A 230 22.43 7.37 -12.93
CA SER A 230 21.46 8.32 -13.48
C SER A 230 20.44 7.57 -14.34
N PHE A 231 19.65 8.29 -15.11
CA PHE A 231 18.73 7.71 -16.10
C PHE A 231 18.72 8.59 -17.35
N ARG A 232 18.38 7.96 -18.47
CA ARG A 232 18.13 8.62 -19.75
C ARG A 232 16.79 8.14 -20.28
N ASP A 233 15.96 9.08 -20.66
CA ASP A 233 14.55 8.84 -21.01
C ASP A 233 13.85 8.10 -19.84
N ASP A 234 13.51 6.84 -20.01
CA ASP A 234 12.80 6.02 -19.01
C ASP A 234 13.65 4.86 -18.48
N SER A 235 14.97 4.92 -18.66
CA SER A 235 15.86 3.80 -18.36
C SER A 235 17.12 4.23 -17.62
N PHE A 236 17.55 3.39 -16.69
CA PHE A 236 18.79 3.56 -15.96
C PHE A 236 20.00 3.73 -16.89
N GLU A 237 20.90 4.64 -16.53
CA GLU A 237 22.19 4.85 -17.18
C GLU A 237 23.29 4.99 -16.12
N PHE A 238 24.37 4.21 -16.28
CA PHE A 238 25.58 4.40 -15.48
C PHE A 238 26.65 5.17 -16.27
N ASN A 239 26.98 6.38 -15.82
CA ASN A 239 28.01 7.22 -16.41
C ASN A 239 29.33 7.07 -15.65
N ALA A 240 30.21 6.21 -16.18
CA ALA A 240 31.52 5.93 -15.60
C ALA A 240 32.44 7.17 -15.48
N ASN A 241 32.29 8.18 -16.35
CA ASN A 241 33.11 9.41 -16.27
C ASN A 241 32.77 10.25 -15.03
N ASN A 242 31.53 10.14 -14.57
CA ASN A 242 30.99 10.82 -13.40
C ASN A 242 31.10 9.97 -12.13
N HIS A 243 31.55 8.72 -12.22
CA HIS A 243 31.69 7.84 -11.06
C HIS A 243 33.03 8.03 -10.36
N ASP A 244 33.00 8.07 -9.03
CA ASP A 244 34.19 8.04 -8.20
C ASP A 244 34.67 6.59 -8.06
N THR A 245 35.77 6.24 -8.74
CA THR A 245 36.39 4.91 -8.67
C THR A 245 37.34 4.72 -7.47
N GLY A 246 37.48 5.74 -6.63
CA GLY A 246 38.30 5.70 -5.44
C GLY A 246 37.85 4.63 -4.45
N ARG A 247 38.77 4.22 -3.58
CA ARG A 247 38.49 3.31 -2.46
C ARG A 247 37.52 3.99 -1.49
N LYS A 248 36.52 3.24 -1.04
CA LYS A 248 35.46 3.68 -0.13
C LYS A 248 35.37 2.76 1.07
N SER A 249 35.00 3.31 2.21
CA SER A 249 34.77 2.54 3.45
C SER A 249 33.34 2.74 3.91
N ILE A 250 32.48 1.74 3.69
CA ILE A 250 31.05 1.80 3.97
C ILE A 250 30.67 0.65 4.89
N LEU A 251 30.13 0.95 6.07
CA LEU A 251 29.60 -0.03 7.03
C LEU A 251 30.60 -1.15 7.38
N GLY A 252 31.88 -0.78 7.50
CA GLY A 252 32.99 -1.68 7.80
C GLY A 252 33.60 -2.41 6.59
N VAL A 253 33.02 -2.28 5.39
CA VAL A 253 33.57 -2.83 4.14
C VAL A 253 34.42 -1.77 3.45
N THR A 254 35.68 -2.09 3.15
CA THR A 254 36.59 -1.19 2.44
C THR A 254 37.02 -1.78 1.10
N ASP A 255 36.56 -1.18 0.00
CA ASP A 255 36.91 -1.59 -1.37
C ASP A 255 36.64 -0.45 -2.38
N THR A 256 36.87 -0.65 -3.67
CA THR A 256 36.38 0.25 -4.74
C THR A 256 34.90 0.01 -5.01
N LEU A 257 34.06 0.32 -4.00
CA LEU A 257 32.62 0.05 -4.02
C LEU A 257 31.88 0.97 -4.99
N ASP A 258 30.98 0.41 -5.80
CA ASP A 258 29.95 1.12 -6.57
C ASP A 258 28.58 0.99 -5.88
N GLY A 259 27.49 1.37 -6.55
CA GLY A 259 26.14 1.26 -6.02
C GLY A 259 25.77 -0.17 -5.60
N ASP A 260 26.25 -1.20 -6.32
CA ASP A 260 26.02 -2.59 -5.93
C ASP A 260 26.83 -2.99 -4.70
N GLY A 261 28.10 -2.58 -4.63
CA GLY A 261 28.92 -2.72 -3.43
C GLY A 261 28.28 -2.05 -2.21
N PHE A 262 27.66 -0.89 -2.41
CA PHE A 262 26.93 -0.16 -1.37
C PHE A 262 25.70 -0.92 -0.88
N VAL A 263 24.82 -1.40 -1.78
CA VAL A 263 23.64 -2.20 -1.39
C VAL A 263 24.05 -3.50 -0.71
N LYS A 264 25.12 -4.16 -1.16
CA LYS A 264 25.67 -5.36 -0.49
C LYS A 264 26.15 -5.05 0.93
N ALA A 265 26.82 -3.91 1.13
CA ALA A 265 27.27 -3.48 2.45
C ALA A 265 26.07 -3.25 3.38
N ILE A 266 24.98 -2.63 2.91
CA ILE A 266 23.72 -2.50 3.65
C ILE A 266 23.14 -3.86 4.03
N LEU A 267 22.97 -4.76 3.06
CA LEU A 267 22.35 -6.07 3.25
C LEU A 267 23.18 -6.99 4.18
N SER A 268 24.48 -6.75 4.30
CA SER A 268 25.33 -7.47 5.26
C SER A 268 25.04 -7.12 6.72
N GLN A 269 24.38 -5.98 6.98
CA GLN A 269 24.05 -5.56 8.33
C GLN A 269 22.77 -6.24 8.82
N ARG A 270 22.82 -6.83 10.02
CA ARG A 270 21.63 -7.37 10.71
C ARG A 270 20.51 -6.35 10.82
N ALA A 271 20.85 -5.08 11.03
CA ALA A 271 19.90 -3.98 11.10
C ALA A 271 18.97 -3.92 9.87
N SER A 272 19.46 -4.29 8.68
CA SER A 272 18.68 -4.35 7.44
C SER A 272 17.45 -5.24 7.56
N SER A 273 17.67 -6.51 7.92
CA SER A 273 16.59 -7.48 8.12
C SER A 273 15.66 -7.12 9.28
N VAL A 274 16.19 -6.52 10.36
CA VAL A 274 15.38 -6.12 11.52
C VAL A 274 14.44 -4.98 11.16
N TYR A 275 14.95 -3.96 10.48
CA TYR A 275 14.21 -2.76 10.14
C TYR A 275 13.03 -3.07 9.21
N ILE A 276 13.27 -3.84 8.14
CA ILE A 276 12.18 -4.19 7.22
C ILE A 276 11.13 -5.11 7.89
N CYS A 277 11.55 -6.03 8.77
CA CYS A 277 10.60 -6.84 9.54
C CYS A 277 9.77 -6.00 10.53
N ARG A 278 10.33 -4.93 11.11
CA ARG A 278 9.54 -3.96 11.91
C ARG A 278 8.50 -3.25 11.07
N LYS A 279 8.86 -2.82 9.86
CA LYS A 279 7.92 -2.19 8.91
C LYS A 279 6.80 -3.15 8.53
N PHE A 280 7.10 -4.41 8.21
CA PHE A 280 6.09 -5.43 7.97
C PHE A 280 5.19 -5.67 9.18
N TYR A 281 5.76 -5.80 10.37
CA TYR A 281 4.96 -5.97 11.59
C TYR A 281 4.02 -4.77 11.81
N ALA A 282 4.52 -3.54 11.67
CA ALA A 282 3.72 -2.32 11.82
C ALA A 282 2.59 -2.22 10.78
N PHE A 283 2.85 -2.71 9.55
CA PHE A 283 1.89 -2.63 8.46
C PHE A 283 0.83 -3.74 8.49
N PHE A 284 1.18 -4.95 8.95
CA PHE A 284 0.31 -6.13 8.91
C PHE A 284 -0.30 -6.53 10.25
N ALA A 285 0.39 -6.31 11.37
CA ALA A 285 -0.09 -6.70 12.69
C ALA A 285 -0.71 -5.51 13.42
N THR A 286 0.13 -4.68 14.04
CA THR A 286 -0.32 -3.55 14.87
C THR A 286 0.73 -2.45 14.88
N GLU A 287 0.29 -1.23 15.16
CA GLU A 287 1.14 -0.04 15.16
C GLU A 287 2.24 -0.13 16.22
N ILE A 288 3.46 0.13 15.78
CA ILE A 288 4.63 0.27 16.64
C ILE A 288 5.46 1.46 16.15
N ASP A 289 6.22 2.07 17.07
CA ASP A 289 7.28 2.98 16.67
C ASP A 289 8.45 2.17 16.08
N VAL A 290 8.56 2.17 14.75
CA VAL A 290 9.61 1.45 14.02
C VAL A 290 11.02 1.97 14.33
N THR A 291 11.12 3.21 14.83
CA THR A 291 12.38 3.86 15.22
C THR A 291 12.77 3.61 16.68
N ALA A 292 11.86 3.07 17.49
CA ALA A 292 12.12 2.78 18.89
C ALA A 292 13.26 1.75 19.05
N ARG A 293 13.97 1.83 20.18
CA ARG A 293 14.97 0.81 20.52
C ARG A 293 14.25 -0.50 20.82
N GLU A 294 14.90 -1.62 20.55
CA GLU A 294 14.28 -2.96 20.73
C GLU A 294 13.73 -3.18 22.15
N ARG A 295 14.42 -2.67 23.17
CA ARG A 295 14.00 -2.77 24.58
C ARG A 295 12.74 -1.96 24.93
N ASP A 296 12.40 -0.97 24.10
CA ASP A 296 11.27 -0.08 24.31
C ASP A 296 10.01 -0.59 23.57
N LEU A 297 10.16 -1.62 22.72
CA LEU A 297 9.04 -2.31 22.07
C LEU A 297 8.33 -3.28 23.05
N PRO A 298 7.01 -3.52 22.87
CA PRO A 298 6.34 -4.61 23.56
C PRO A 298 7.07 -5.95 23.34
N LYS A 299 7.17 -6.77 24.40
CA LYS A 299 7.97 -8.00 24.38
C LYS A 299 7.50 -8.97 23.31
N GLU A 300 6.19 -9.05 23.12
CA GLU A 300 5.50 -9.87 22.14
C GLU A 300 5.88 -9.43 20.71
N ALA A 301 5.80 -8.12 20.44
CA ALA A 301 6.20 -7.54 19.16
C ALA A 301 7.69 -7.76 18.86
N ALA A 302 8.57 -7.50 19.85
CA ALA A 302 10.01 -7.72 19.70
C ALA A 302 10.33 -9.20 19.41
N SER A 303 9.67 -10.13 20.11
CA SER A 303 9.81 -11.57 19.87
C SER A 303 9.34 -11.97 18.47
N MET A 304 8.21 -11.43 18.01
CA MET A 304 7.66 -11.71 16.69
C MET A 304 8.59 -11.21 15.57
N ILE A 305 9.02 -9.95 15.66
CA ILE A 305 9.95 -9.32 14.70
C ILE A 305 11.27 -10.09 14.63
N SER A 306 11.77 -10.57 15.77
CA SER A 306 12.96 -11.42 15.85
C SER A 306 12.75 -12.77 15.13
N GLY A 307 11.56 -13.35 15.20
CA GLY A 307 11.19 -14.56 14.44
C GLY A 307 11.19 -14.31 12.93
N MET A 308 10.49 -13.26 12.48
CA MET A 308 10.42 -12.84 11.09
C MET A 308 11.83 -12.57 10.51
N GLU A 309 12.67 -11.86 11.26
CA GLU A 309 14.05 -11.54 10.85
C GLU A 309 14.89 -12.81 10.64
N ARG A 310 14.79 -13.79 11.55
CA ARG A 310 15.52 -15.05 11.40
C ARG A 310 15.04 -15.82 10.17
N ALA A 311 13.74 -15.85 9.92
CA ALA A 311 13.16 -16.50 8.74
C ALA A 311 13.66 -15.82 7.45
N MET A 312 13.60 -14.50 7.39
CA MET A 312 14.08 -13.69 6.27
C MET A 312 15.56 -13.94 5.96
N ARG A 313 16.44 -13.88 6.98
CA ARG A 313 17.87 -14.08 6.75
C ARG A 313 18.22 -15.49 6.32
N ARG A 314 17.56 -16.52 6.88
CA ARG A 314 17.76 -17.91 6.46
C ARG A 314 17.35 -18.13 5.01
N ALA A 315 16.37 -17.38 4.55
CA ALA A 315 15.89 -17.39 3.18
C ALA A 315 16.52 -16.27 2.33
N ASN A 316 17.70 -15.75 2.68
CA ASN A 316 18.42 -14.77 1.86
C ASN A 316 17.57 -13.54 1.44
N PHE A 317 16.84 -12.94 2.37
CA PHE A 317 15.97 -11.77 2.14
C PHE A 317 14.68 -12.00 1.35
N GLU A 318 14.26 -13.26 1.14
CA GLU A 318 12.89 -13.53 0.68
C GLU A 318 11.85 -12.98 1.67
N VAL A 319 10.84 -12.31 1.15
CA VAL A 319 9.78 -11.65 1.95
C VAL A 319 8.79 -12.68 2.48
N LYS A 320 8.38 -13.67 1.66
CA LYS A 320 7.35 -14.65 2.03
C LYS A 320 7.65 -15.40 3.33
N PRO A 321 8.87 -15.91 3.58
CA PRO A 321 9.16 -16.63 4.82
C PRO A 321 8.98 -15.77 6.08
N ALA A 322 9.29 -14.47 6.00
CA ALA A 322 9.08 -13.54 7.10
C ALA A 322 7.59 -13.31 7.39
N LEU A 323 6.79 -13.09 6.35
CA LEU A 323 5.35 -12.88 6.48
C LEU A 323 4.62 -14.17 6.87
N ARG A 324 5.08 -15.34 6.39
CA ARG A 324 4.57 -16.65 6.81
C ARG A 324 4.75 -16.88 8.30
N GLU A 325 5.90 -16.49 8.84
CA GLU A 325 6.17 -16.58 10.28
C GLU A 325 5.21 -15.70 11.10
N LEU A 326 4.89 -14.49 10.60
CA LEU A 326 3.89 -13.61 11.22
C LEU A 326 2.48 -14.21 11.14
N PHE A 327 2.01 -14.56 9.94
CA PHE A 327 0.64 -14.98 9.69
C PHE A 327 0.31 -16.34 10.30
N LEU A 328 1.28 -17.20 10.58
CA LEU A 328 1.05 -18.46 11.30
C LEU A 328 1.24 -18.35 12.81
N SER A 329 1.56 -17.17 13.35
CA SER A 329 1.74 -17.00 14.80
C SER A 329 0.41 -16.89 15.53
N GLU A 330 0.31 -17.46 16.74
CA GLU A 330 -0.83 -17.23 17.65
C GLU A 330 -1.01 -15.74 17.98
N HIS A 331 0.10 -15.01 18.05
CA HIS A 331 0.13 -13.58 18.38
C HIS A 331 -0.61 -12.73 17.37
N PHE A 332 -0.47 -13.03 16.08
CA PHE A 332 -1.18 -12.34 15.02
C PHE A 332 -2.71 -12.41 15.18
N TYR A 333 -3.21 -13.47 15.81
CA TYR A 333 -4.64 -13.66 16.08
C TYR A 333 -5.04 -13.31 17.52
N SER A 334 -4.13 -12.76 18.32
CA SER A 334 -4.39 -12.38 19.69
C SER A 334 -5.12 -11.04 19.80
N GLY A 335 -5.71 -10.77 20.96
CA GLY A 335 -6.34 -9.47 21.26
C GLY A 335 -5.37 -8.28 21.28
N ALA A 336 -4.04 -8.51 21.23
CA ALA A 336 -3.05 -7.44 21.09
C ALA A 336 -2.86 -6.97 19.64
N VAL A 337 -3.45 -7.67 18.67
CA VAL A 337 -3.35 -7.40 17.23
C VAL A 337 -4.73 -7.21 16.61
N VAL A 338 -5.66 -8.12 16.91
CA VAL A 338 -7.00 -8.13 16.31
C VAL A 338 -7.80 -6.91 16.77
N ARG A 339 -8.14 -6.03 15.82
CA ARG A 339 -8.88 -4.77 16.02
C ARG A 339 -8.08 -3.69 16.75
N GLU A 340 -6.76 -3.74 16.70
CA GLU A 340 -5.90 -2.72 17.33
C GLU A 340 -5.38 -1.68 16.32
N GLN A 341 -5.55 -1.90 15.01
CA GLN A 341 -5.05 -0.98 13.99
C GLN A 341 -6.16 -0.18 13.31
N ILE A 342 -5.96 1.14 13.18
CA ILE A 342 -6.87 2.01 12.43
C ILE A 342 -6.71 1.75 10.94
N LYS A 343 -7.82 1.44 10.25
CA LYS A 343 -7.84 1.26 8.80
C LYS A 343 -7.36 2.54 8.09
N SER A 344 -6.31 2.39 7.28
CA SER A 344 -5.91 3.44 6.34
C SER A 344 -7.07 3.79 5.40
N PRO A 345 -7.11 5.00 4.81
CA PRO A 345 -8.16 5.35 3.86
C PRO A 345 -8.34 4.35 2.71
N VAL A 346 -7.25 3.80 2.17
CA VAL A 346 -7.28 2.75 1.14
C VAL A 346 -7.88 1.46 1.70
N ASP A 347 -7.45 1.02 2.89
CA ASP A 347 -8.03 -0.18 3.53
C ASP A 347 -9.51 -0.04 3.81
N LEU A 348 -9.96 1.15 4.19
CA LEU A 348 -11.38 1.43 4.44
C LEU A 348 -12.19 1.30 3.16
N ILE A 349 -11.80 2.00 2.09
CA ILE A 349 -12.58 2.03 0.84
C ILE A 349 -12.49 0.68 0.13
N VAL A 350 -11.27 0.22 -0.20
CA VAL A 350 -11.06 -1.03 -0.94
C VAL A 350 -11.58 -2.21 -0.12
N GLY A 351 -11.33 -2.20 1.19
CA GLY A 351 -11.77 -3.27 2.07
C GLY A 351 -13.28 -3.39 2.20
N THR A 352 -13.98 -2.26 2.23
CA THR A 352 -15.45 -2.24 2.24
C THR A 352 -16.01 -2.78 0.92
N VAL A 353 -15.52 -2.30 -0.22
CA VAL A 353 -16.00 -2.75 -1.54
C VAL A 353 -15.81 -4.26 -1.69
N ARG A 354 -14.63 -4.78 -1.35
CA ARG A 354 -14.32 -6.20 -1.51
C ARG A 354 -15.04 -7.11 -0.53
N SER A 355 -15.12 -6.70 0.75
CA SER A 355 -15.75 -7.54 1.77
C SER A 355 -17.27 -7.57 1.59
N MET A 356 -17.89 -6.40 1.38
CA MET A 356 -19.34 -6.27 1.25
C MET A 356 -19.85 -6.48 -0.17
N ASN A 357 -18.95 -6.65 -1.15
CA ASN A 357 -19.29 -6.82 -2.57
C ASN A 357 -20.20 -5.69 -3.09
N THR A 358 -19.91 -4.44 -2.71
CA THR A 358 -20.66 -3.28 -3.22
C THR A 358 -20.32 -3.04 -4.69
N PRO A 359 -21.21 -2.43 -5.48
CA PRO A 359 -20.85 -1.92 -6.80
C PRO A 359 -19.63 -1.00 -6.71
N VAL A 360 -18.75 -1.08 -7.71
CA VAL A 360 -17.62 -0.14 -7.82
C VAL A 360 -18.20 1.22 -8.19
N ARG A 361 -18.19 2.14 -7.23
CA ARG A 361 -18.68 3.51 -7.43
C ARG A 361 -17.66 4.35 -8.22
N ASP A 362 -18.01 5.61 -8.50
CA ASP A 362 -17.14 6.51 -9.26
C ASP A 362 -15.74 6.61 -8.64
N LEU A 363 -14.73 6.15 -9.37
CA LEU A 363 -13.35 6.09 -8.89
C LEU A 363 -12.78 7.47 -8.60
N SER A 364 -13.24 8.53 -9.28
CA SER A 364 -12.81 9.90 -8.99
C SER A 364 -13.30 10.33 -7.62
N VAL A 365 -14.56 10.06 -7.29
CA VAL A 365 -15.13 10.33 -5.96
C VAL A 365 -14.39 9.56 -4.87
N LEU A 366 -14.04 8.28 -5.13
CA LEU A 366 -13.26 7.49 -4.18
C LEU A 366 -11.85 8.06 -3.98
N LEU A 367 -11.16 8.46 -5.05
CA LEU A 367 -9.84 9.10 -4.97
C LEU A 367 -9.88 10.44 -4.23
N ASP A 368 -10.91 11.25 -4.45
CA ASP A 368 -11.09 12.51 -3.73
C ASP A 368 -11.31 12.26 -2.23
N ALA A 369 -12.06 11.21 -1.87
CA ALA A 369 -12.21 10.79 -0.49
C ALA A 369 -10.88 10.32 0.13
N LEU A 370 -10.05 9.57 -0.62
CA LEU A 370 -8.71 9.17 -0.17
C LEU A 370 -7.82 10.39 0.12
N ASP A 371 -7.83 11.39 -0.77
CA ASP A 371 -7.07 12.62 -0.60
C ASP A 371 -7.55 13.43 0.62
N LEU A 372 -8.87 13.61 0.78
CA LEU A 372 -9.46 14.28 1.94
C LEU A 372 -9.17 13.57 3.27
N MET A 373 -8.93 12.25 3.25
CA MET A 373 -8.53 11.47 4.42
C MET A 373 -7.01 11.40 4.61
N GLY A 374 -6.21 11.97 3.69
CA GLY A 374 -4.76 12.10 3.81
C GLY A 374 -3.93 11.01 3.12
N GLN A 375 -4.54 10.10 2.35
CA GLN A 375 -3.83 9.01 1.65
C GLN A 375 -4.02 9.06 0.13
N ASN A 376 -3.53 10.13 -0.49
CA ASN A 376 -3.54 10.30 -1.93
C ASN A 376 -2.47 9.43 -2.62
N ILE A 377 -2.84 8.27 -3.17
CA ILE A 377 -1.90 7.34 -3.83
C ILE A 377 -1.08 8.03 -4.93
N PHE A 378 0.23 7.72 -5.03
CA PHE A 378 1.24 8.45 -5.82
C PHE A 378 1.66 9.84 -5.31
N PHE A 379 1.06 10.31 -4.21
CA PHE A 379 1.40 11.58 -3.57
C PHE A 379 1.68 11.38 -2.06
N PRO A 380 2.68 10.56 -1.68
CA PRO A 380 3.11 10.53 -0.29
C PRO A 380 3.55 11.94 0.16
N PRO A 381 3.27 12.34 1.40
CA PRO A 381 3.55 13.69 1.90
C PRO A 381 5.05 13.94 2.14
N SER A 382 5.86 12.88 2.26
CA SER A 382 7.32 12.97 2.42
C SER A 382 8.02 11.67 1.98
N VAL A 383 9.36 11.67 1.98
CA VAL A 383 10.21 10.50 1.75
C VAL A 383 9.94 9.37 2.76
N LYS A 384 9.37 9.70 3.94
CA LYS A 384 8.97 8.69 4.95
C LYS A 384 7.68 7.94 4.60
N GLY A 385 7.00 8.34 3.53
CA GLY A 385 5.69 7.82 3.15
C GLY A 385 4.55 8.52 3.88
N TRP A 386 3.48 7.76 4.14
CA TRP A 386 2.33 8.23 4.92
C TRP A 386 2.48 7.87 6.39
N ASP A 387 2.11 8.81 7.27
CA ASP A 387 1.94 8.52 8.68
C ASP A 387 0.73 7.61 8.91
N GLY A 388 0.86 6.63 9.78
CA GLY A 388 -0.19 5.68 10.10
C GLY A 388 -1.03 6.05 11.33
N GLY A 389 -2.08 5.26 11.55
CA GLY A 389 -2.81 5.22 12.80
C GLY A 389 -3.67 6.43 13.09
N ARG A 390 -3.44 7.06 14.25
CA ARG A 390 -4.31 8.15 14.72
C ARG A 390 -4.28 9.37 13.78
N THR A 391 -3.27 9.50 12.93
CA THR A 391 -3.22 10.55 11.89
C THR A 391 -4.39 10.45 10.90
N TRP A 392 -4.95 9.25 10.70
CA TRP A 392 -6.12 9.04 9.85
C TRP A 392 -7.42 9.58 10.44
N ILE A 393 -7.46 9.87 11.74
CA ILE A 393 -8.68 10.19 12.48
C ILE A 393 -8.60 11.59 13.07
N ASN A 394 -9.46 12.47 12.57
CA ASN A 394 -9.78 13.76 13.14
C ASN A 394 -11.26 14.10 12.85
N THR A 395 -11.75 15.22 13.37
CA THR A 395 -13.16 15.61 13.23
C THR A 395 -13.62 15.68 11.76
N SER A 396 -12.76 16.16 10.86
CA SER A 396 -13.06 16.29 9.43
C SER A 396 -13.01 14.94 8.71
N THR A 397 -11.97 14.14 8.98
CA THR A 397 -11.79 12.86 8.29
C THR A 397 -12.82 11.83 8.71
N LEU A 398 -13.29 11.85 9.96
CA LEU A 398 -14.41 11.00 10.40
C LEU A 398 -15.67 11.25 9.57
N PHE A 399 -15.99 12.51 9.26
CA PHE A 399 -17.15 12.83 8.44
C PHE A 399 -16.99 12.28 7.00
N VAL A 400 -15.80 12.43 6.41
CA VAL A 400 -15.51 11.88 5.07
C VAL A 400 -15.63 10.34 5.07
N ARG A 401 -15.09 9.68 6.09
CA ARG A 401 -15.17 8.21 6.27
C ARG A 401 -16.62 7.72 6.33
N GLN A 402 -17.48 8.39 7.09
CA GLN A 402 -18.91 8.06 7.16
C GLN A 402 -19.60 8.24 5.81
N ASN A 403 -19.35 9.38 5.16
CA ASN A 403 -20.00 9.70 3.89
C ASN A 403 -19.60 8.77 2.76
N ILE A 404 -18.32 8.38 2.69
CA ILE A 404 -17.85 7.47 1.64
C ILE A 404 -18.42 6.06 1.85
N LEU A 405 -18.53 5.59 3.09
CA LEU A 405 -19.17 4.30 3.40
C LEU A 405 -20.66 4.33 3.04
N ALA A 406 -21.36 5.41 3.37
CA ALA A 406 -22.75 5.61 2.96
C ALA A 406 -22.89 5.65 1.43
N TYR A 407 -21.97 6.31 0.72
CA TYR A 407 -21.96 6.36 -0.75
C TYR A 407 -21.74 4.97 -1.37
N LEU A 408 -20.83 4.17 -0.82
CA LEU A 408 -20.62 2.78 -1.28
C LEU A 408 -21.90 1.96 -1.14
N LEU A 409 -22.55 2.02 0.04
CA LEU A 409 -23.74 1.23 0.36
C LEU A 409 -25.03 1.72 -0.32
N THR A 410 -25.17 3.03 -0.56
CA THR A 410 -26.46 3.61 -1.01
C THR A 410 -26.40 4.25 -2.39
N GLY A 411 -25.20 4.53 -2.91
CA GLY A 411 -24.99 5.32 -4.13
C GLY A 411 -25.27 6.82 -3.97
N LYS A 412 -25.60 7.30 -2.76
CA LYS A 412 -26.00 8.69 -2.50
C LYS A 412 -24.91 9.48 -1.75
N MET A 413 -24.67 10.72 -2.18
CA MET A 413 -23.77 11.67 -1.51
C MET A 413 -24.56 12.64 -0.59
N PRO A 414 -23.95 13.19 0.48
CA PRO A 414 -24.67 13.97 1.49
C PRO A 414 -25.27 15.33 1.08
N LYS A 415 -24.92 15.96 -0.06
CA LYS A 415 -25.53 17.22 -0.52
C LYS A 415 -25.49 17.40 -2.05
N GLY A 416 -26.65 17.62 -2.67
CA GLY A 416 -26.89 18.56 -3.79
C GLY A 416 -26.31 18.24 -5.18
N TYR A 417 -27.21 17.84 -6.08
CA TYR A 417 -27.11 17.59 -7.54
C TYR A 417 -26.53 16.25 -7.99
N ASP A 418 -27.39 15.54 -8.72
CA ASP A 418 -27.26 14.14 -9.11
C ASP A 418 -27.37 14.04 -10.65
N ALA A 419 -26.24 13.81 -11.30
CA ALA A 419 -26.15 13.35 -12.69
C ALA A 419 -25.42 11.98 -12.80
N LEU A 420 -25.08 11.39 -11.64
CA LEU A 420 -24.19 10.23 -11.46
C LEU A 420 -24.53 9.44 -10.17
N ALA A 421 -25.75 9.48 -9.64
CA ALA A 421 -26.23 8.41 -8.77
C ALA A 421 -25.93 7.14 -9.52
N ALA A 422 -24.93 6.40 -9.03
CA ALA A 422 -24.46 5.21 -9.69
C ALA A 422 -25.70 4.36 -9.93
N SER A 423 -26.03 4.15 -11.21
CA SER A 423 -27.31 3.60 -11.66
C SER A 423 -27.57 2.19 -11.12
N GLU A 424 -26.52 1.54 -10.61
CA GLU A 424 -26.56 0.22 -10.03
C GLU A 424 -26.96 0.27 -8.56
N SER A 425 -28.15 -0.26 -8.29
CA SER A 425 -28.61 -0.53 -6.93
C SER A 425 -27.71 -1.57 -6.28
N TYR A 426 -27.31 -1.34 -5.03
CA TYR A 426 -26.63 -2.36 -4.24
C TYR A 426 -27.68 -3.29 -3.60
N ASP A 427 -27.53 -4.60 -3.82
CA ASP A 427 -28.29 -5.62 -3.10
C ASP A 427 -27.38 -6.31 -2.07
N PRO A 428 -27.61 -6.11 -0.75
CA PRO A 428 -26.80 -6.73 0.29
C PRO A 428 -27.24 -8.15 0.63
N MET A 429 -28.38 -8.64 0.13
CA MET A 429 -28.93 -9.95 0.51
C MET A 429 -27.98 -11.13 0.25
N PRO A 430 -27.15 -11.15 -0.81
CA PRO A 430 -26.15 -12.21 -1.02
C PRO A 430 -25.16 -12.39 0.13
N LEU A 431 -24.91 -11.35 0.94
CA LEU A 431 -24.05 -11.46 2.14
C LEU A 431 -24.61 -12.45 3.16
N LEU A 432 -25.94 -12.64 3.21
CA LEU A 432 -26.61 -13.55 4.13
C LEU A 432 -26.63 -15.01 3.64
N SER A 433 -26.13 -15.29 2.43
CA SER A 433 -26.19 -16.63 1.84
C SER A 433 -25.50 -17.71 2.70
N GLN A 434 -24.40 -17.35 3.37
CA GLN A 434 -23.70 -18.25 4.29
C GLN A 434 -24.45 -18.49 5.60
N LEU A 435 -25.33 -17.56 6.00
CA LEU A 435 -26.18 -17.73 7.18
C LEU A 435 -27.27 -18.76 6.90
N ASP A 436 -27.97 -18.65 5.76
CA ASP A 436 -29.00 -19.62 5.36
C ASP A 436 -28.42 -21.03 5.13
N LYS A 437 -27.25 -21.12 4.47
CA LYS A 437 -26.54 -22.41 4.28
C LYS A 437 -26.19 -23.09 5.61
N ALA A 438 -25.85 -22.31 6.64
CA ALA A 438 -25.48 -22.86 7.94
C ALA A 438 -26.72 -23.24 8.78
N VAL A 439 -27.77 -22.41 8.74
CA VAL A 439 -29.03 -22.63 9.45
C VAL A 439 -30.18 -22.21 8.53
N PRO A 440 -30.90 -23.16 7.90
CA PRO A 440 -31.97 -22.84 6.96
C PRO A 440 -33.02 -21.90 7.56
N GLY A 441 -33.30 -20.78 6.88
CA GLY A 441 -34.26 -19.76 7.29
C GLY A 441 -33.72 -18.73 8.29
N ALA A 442 -32.47 -18.85 8.75
CA ALA A 442 -31.85 -17.86 9.64
C ALA A 442 -31.56 -16.52 8.96
N ASP A 443 -31.47 -16.50 7.63
CA ASP A 443 -31.40 -15.28 6.81
C ASP A 443 -32.67 -14.43 6.88
N ARG A 444 -33.77 -14.97 7.41
CA ARG A 444 -35.04 -14.26 7.65
C ARG A 444 -35.29 -13.94 9.12
N ASP A 445 -34.44 -14.43 10.02
CA ASP A 445 -34.49 -14.09 11.44
C ASP A 445 -33.71 -12.79 11.69
N PRO A 446 -34.37 -11.69 12.08
CA PRO A 446 -33.71 -10.40 12.32
C PRO A 446 -32.60 -10.49 13.37
N VAL A 447 -32.74 -11.40 14.33
CA VAL A 447 -31.76 -11.61 15.40
C VAL A 447 -30.51 -12.28 14.86
N ALA A 448 -30.69 -13.37 14.11
CA ALA A 448 -29.59 -14.11 13.50
C ALA A 448 -28.83 -13.23 12.49
N VAL A 449 -29.57 -12.48 11.65
CA VAL A 449 -29.00 -11.53 10.69
C VAL A 449 -28.17 -10.44 11.37
N THR A 450 -28.70 -9.83 12.44
CA THR A 450 -27.97 -8.80 13.19
C THR A 450 -26.65 -9.33 13.75
N LYS A 451 -26.67 -10.50 14.41
CA LYS A 451 -25.46 -11.12 14.97
C LYS A 451 -24.46 -11.52 13.88
N TYR A 452 -24.97 -12.03 12.77
CA TYR A 452 -24.16 -12.43 11.63
C TYR A 452 -23.41 -11.24 11.02
N LEU A 453 -24.12 -10.14 10.73
CA LEU A 453 -23.52 -8.94 10.16
C LEU A 453 -22.52 -8.28 11.13
N LEU A 454 -22.80 -8.27 12.44
CA LEU A 454 -21.84 -7.81 13.44
C LEU A 454 -20.56 -8.65 13.43
N ARG A 455 -20.70 -9.99 13.42
CA ARG A 455 -19.53 -10.88 13.39
C ARG A 455 -18.74 -10.70 12.10
N PHE A 456 -19.43 -10.62 10.98
CA PHE A 456 -18.82 -10.42 9.67
C PHE A 456 -18.10 -9.07 9.55
N ALA A 457 -18.71 -7.97 10.00
CA ALA A 457 -18.14 -6.64 9.83
C ALA A 457 -17.12 -6.29 10.92
N LEU A 458 -17.34 -6.70 12.17
CA LEU A 458 -16.58 -6.27 13.34
C LEU A 458 -15.80 -7.41 14.04
N GLY A 459 -16.06 -8.67 13.73
CA GLY A 459 -15.46 -9.81 14.43
C GLY A 459 -16.01 -10.03 15.84
N THR A 460 -17.20 -9.50 16.15
CA THR A 460 -17.92 -9.69 17.43
C THR A 460 -19.40 -9.92 17.16
N SER A 461 -20.10 -10.66 18.01
CA SER A 461 -21.53 -10.98 17.85
C SER A 461 -22.41 -10.55 19.02
N SER A 462 -21.89 -9.76 19.96
CA SER A 462 -22.61 -9.38 21.19
C SER A 462 -22.18 -8.04 21.78
N GLY A 463 -23.08 -7.41 22.55
CA GLY A 463 -22.83 -6.18 23.32
C GLY A 463 -23.73 -5.01 22.94
N SER A 464 -23.36 -3.79 23.35
CA SER A 464 -24.10 -2.55 23.05
C SER A 464 -24.39 -2.33 21.55
N PRO A 465 -23.48 -2.67 20.61
CA PRO A 465 -23.80 -2.63 19.18
C PRO A 465 -25.01 -3.50 18.79
N GLU A 466 -25.17 -4.68 19.40
CA GLU A 466 -26.27 -5.60 19.11
C GLU A 466 -27.62 -5.02 19.53
N GLU A 467 -27.69 -4.36 20.69
CA GLU A 467 -28.91 -3.74 21.21
C GLU A 467 -29.41 -2.62 20.27
N THR A 468 -28.49 -1.78 19.78
CA THR A 468 -28.80 -0.69 18.86
C THR A 468 -29.39 -1.22 17.54
N LEU A 469 -28.77 -2.25 16.97
CA LEU A 469 -29.21 -2.85 15.72
C LEU A 469 -30.56 -3.58 15.87
N ARG A 470 -30.79 -4.25 17.02
CA ARG A 470 -32.08 -4.86 17.32
C ARG A 470 -33.19 -3.82 17.47
N ALA A 471 -32.90 -2.68 18.10
CA ALA A 471 -33.85 -1.58 18.19
C ALA A 471 -34.21 -1.02 16.81
N PHE A 472 -33.22 -0.88 15.92
CA PHE A 472 -33.46 -0.52 14.51
C PHE A 472 -34.36 -1.53 13.80
N MET A 473 -34.11 -2.84 13.93
CA MET A 473 -34.96 -3.88 13.32
C MET A 473 -36.38 -3.86 13.86
N ALA A 474 -36.55 -3.64 15.17
CA ALA A 474 -37.88 -3.55 15.79
C ALA A 474 -38.70 -2.36 15.24
N GLN A 475 -38.04 -1.22 14.99
CA GLN A 475 -38.68 -0.05 14.35
C GLN A 475 -39.11 -0.34 12.90
N HIS A 476 -38.44 -1.29 12.22
CA HIS A 476 -38.74 -1.72 10.86
C HIS A 476 -39.54 -3.04 10.84
N GLN A 477 -40.37 -3.26 11.86
CA GLN A 477 -41.27 -4.42 11.96
C GLN A 477 -40.57 -5.78 11.86
N ASN A 478 -39.26 -5.84 12.17
CA ASN A 478 -38.44 -7.04 12.11
C ASN A 478 -38.38 -7.71 10.71
N VAL A 479 -38.68 -6.96 9.65
CA VAL A 479 -38.61 -7.47 8.28
C VAL A 479 -37.15 -7.50 7.83
N VAL A 480 -36.69 -8.63 7.29
CA VAL A 480 -35.37 -8.72 6.65
C VAL A 480 -35.53 -8.55 5.14
N ASN A 481 -34.95 -7.49 4.59
CA ASN A 481 -34.94 -7.16 3.17
C ASN A 481 -33.73 -6.27 2.82
N SER A 482 -33.51 -5.97 1.54
CA SER A 482 -32.35 -5.17 1.10
C SER A 482 -32.25 -3.80 1.79
N GLU A 483 -33.37 -3.15 2.10
CA GLU A 483 -33.41 -1.85 2.77
C GLU A 483 -32.92 -1.95 4.22
N THR A 484 -33.51 -2.87 5.00
CA THR A 484 -33.16 -3.06 6.42
C THR A 484 -31.75 -3.60 6.59
N VAL A 485 -31.29 -4.50 5.72
CA VAL A 485 -29.90 -4.98 5.72
C VAL A 485 -28.92 -3.86 5.35
N THR A 486 -29.25 -3.00 4.38
CA THR A 486 -28.45 -1.80 4.09
C THR A 486 -28.41 -0.85 5.29
N GLY A 487 -29.55 -0.65 5.97
CA GLY A 487 -29.62 0.13 7.20
C GLY A 487 -28.74 -0.41 8.33
N LEU A 488 -28.73 -1.73 8.52
CA LEU A 488 -27.83 -2.39 9.47
C LEU A 488 -26.36 -2.16 9.11
N LEU A 489 -25.98 -2.32 7.84
CA LEU A 489 -24.61 -2.07 7.37
C LEU A 489 -24.20 -0.61 7.56
N LEU A 490 -25.10 0.35 7.30
CA LEU A 490 -24.84 1.77 7.56
C LEU A 490 -24.55 2.02 9.04
N LEU A 491 -25.40 1.50 9.94
CA LEU A 491 -25.22 1.64 11.39
C LEU A 491 -23.92 0.99 11.86
N ILE A 492 -23.60 -0.21 11.37
CA ILE A 492 -22.35 -0.91 11.70
C ILE A 492 -21.14 -0.12 11.19
N SER A 493 -21.17 0.34 9.94
CA SER A 493 -20.08 1.09 9.33
C SER A 493 -19.82 2.43 10.03
N ALA A 494 -20.85 2.94 10.71
CA ALA A 494 -20.76 4.15 11.49
C ALA A 494 -20.10 3.98 12.86
N MET A 495 -19.94 2.75 13.33
CA MET A 495 -19.37 2.46 14.65
C MET A 495 -17.85 2.72 14.68
N PRO A 496 -17.29 3.18 15.81
CA PRO A 496 -15.84 3.31 16.00
C PRO A 496 -15.09 2.00 15.72
N GLU A 497 -15.67 0.86 16.10
CA GLU A 497 -15.12 -0.48 15.91
C GLU A 497 -14.92 -0.83 14.43
N TYR A 498 -15.75 -0.28 13.53
CA TYR A 498 -15.58 -0.48 12.09
C TYR A 498 -14.36 0.25 11.54
N GLN A 499 -13.83 1.24 12.27
CA GLN A 499 -12.61 1.95 11.87
C GLN A 499 -11.34 1.13 12.16
N LEU A 500 -11.46 0.02 12.89
CA LEU A 500 -10.37 -0.83 13.32
C LEU A 500 -10.33 -2.14 12.51
N CYS A 501 -9.16 -2.74 12.31
CA CYS A 501 -8.98 -4.02 11.62
C CYS A 501 -8.05 -4.98 12.37
#